data_AF-A0A0E1FDM9-F1
#
_entry.id   AF-A0A0E1FDM9-F1
#
_cell.length_a   1.000
_cell.length_b   1.000
_cell.length_c   1.000
_cell.angle_alpha   90.00
_cell.angle_beta   90.00
_cell.angle_gamma   90.00
#
_symmetry.space_group_name_H-M   'P 1'
#
loop_
_entity.id
_entity.type
_entity.pdbx_description
1 polymer ?
#
loop_
_entity_poly.entity_id
_entity_poly.type
_entity_poly.pdbx_seq_one_letter_code
_entity_poly.pdbx_strand_id
1 'polypeptide(L)'
;MKILDGGLGRELARRGAPFRQPEWSALALIEAPETVKEVHLDFINAGAEVITTNNYAVVPFHIGQERFETDGVRLIKVAIEQAKNAVKESGKNVKIAGCLPPLFGSYRADLFQPEQAKNLAEPIINTLAPEVDFWLAETQSCLKEVETVHALLPQDGKDYWVSFTLQDEIKQEQALLRSGENMQQVADFIKQSNAKAVLFNCCQPEVILQAINEIKGLIPESVQIGAYANAFPPQDESATANDGLDEIRKDLDAPAYLAFAKQWQQAGASLVGGCCGIGPEHIAELSQFFKE
;
A
#
# COMPACT_ATOMS: atom_id res chain seq x y z
N MET A 1 3.59 17.73 6.49
CA MET A 1 3.25 16.51 5.72
C MET A 1 2.98 15.39 6.71
N LYS A 2 2.09 14.44 6.42
CA LYS A 2 1.99 13.22 7.22
C LYS A 2 2.81 12.11 6.57
N ILE A 3 3.64 11.44 7.38
CA ILE A 3 4.59 10.42 6.91
C ILE A 3 4.01 9.02 7.10
N LEU A 4 3.97 8.24 6.02
CA LEU A 4 3.61 6.81 6.02
C LEU A 4 4.88 5.95 6.11
N ASP A 5 4.71 4.64 6.29
CA ASP A 5 5.79 3.67 6.28
C ASP A 5 6.30 3.38 4.85
N GLY A 6 7.21 2.40 4.74
CA GLY A 6 7.84 1.97 3.50
C GLY A 6 7.50 0.53 3.10
N GLY A 7 8.31 -0.02 2.18
CA GLY A 7 8.12 -1.37 1.65
C GLY A 7 8.52 -2.48 2.62
N LEU A 8 7.56 -2.93 3.44
CA LEU A 8 7.77 -3.94 4.49
C LEU A 8 8.38 -5.25 3.97
N GLY A 9 7.87 -5.79 2.85
CA GLY A 9 8.33 -7.08 2.31
C GLY A 9 9.83 -7.11 1.96
N ARG A 10 10.35 -6.07 1.31
CA ARG A 10 11.79 -6.01 0.96
C ARG A 10 12.66 -5.75 2.18
N GLU A 11 12.15 -5.01 3.16
CA GLU A 11 12.85 -4.78 4.41
C GLU A 11 12.97 -6.07 5.25
N LEU A 12 11.94 -6.92 5.26
CA LEU A 12 12.01 -8.27 5.82
C LEU A 12 13.11 -9.11 5.15
N ALA A 13 13.12 -9.15 3.81
CA ALA A 13 14.13 -9.87 3.05
C ALA A 13 15.56 -9.36 3.35
N ARG A 14 15.73 -8.03 3.48
CA ARG A 14 17.03 -7.40 3.82
C ARG A 14 17.57 -7.85 5.18
N ARG A 15 16.68 -8.20 6.12
CA ARG A 15 17.03 -8.74 7.46
C ARG A 15 17.23 -10.25 7.49
N GLY A 16 17.10 -10.92 6.36
CA GLY A 16 17.17 -12.38 6.29
C GLY A 16 15.93 -13.08 6.81
N ALA A 17 14.79 -12.38 6.93
CA ALA A 17 13.52 -13.03 7.21
C ALA A 17 13.14 -13.97 6.05
N PRO A 18 12.41 -15.07 6.32
CA PRO A 18 11.97 -15.97 5.28
C PRO A 18 11.17 -15.26 4.19
N PHE A 19 11.64 -15.37 2.95
CA PHE A 19 11.09 -14.67 1.80
C PHE A 19 11.26 -15.56 0.56
N ARG A 20 10.26 -16.37 0.25
CA ARG A 20 10.29 -17.30 -0.88
C ARG A 20 8.88 -17.61 -1.38
N GLN A 21 8.77 -17.98 -2.65
CA GLN A 21 7.52 -18.48 -3.20
C GLN A 21 7.10 -19.81 -2.52
N PRO A 22 5.80 -20.11 -2.44
CA PRO A 22 4.67 -19.26 -2.87
C PRO A 22 4.32 -18.13 -1.88
N GLU A 23 4.62 -18.28 -0.59
CA GLU A 23 4.11 -17.35 0.44
C GLU A 23 4.74 -15.95 0.43
N TRP A 24 5.81 -15.74 -0.33
CA TRP A 24 6.51 -14.47 -0.51
C TRP A 24 6.82 -13.79 0.83
N SER A 25 6.36 -12.55 1.04
CA SER A 25 6.53 -11.81 2.29
C SER A 25 5.64 -12.32 3.44
N ALA A 26 4.54 -13.03 3.15
CA ALA A 26 3.66 -13.59 4.18
C ALA A 26 4.34 -14.73 4.95
N LEU A 27 5.40 -15.36 4.41
CA LEU A 27 6.14 -16.40 5.12
C LEU A 27 6.75 -15.91 6.43
N ALA A 28 7.13 -14.63 6.51
CA ALA A 28 7.61 -14.03 7.75
C ALA A 28 6.55 -14.06 8.86
N LEU A 29 5.25 -14.01 8.55
CA LEU A 29 4.18 -14.15 9.55
C LEU A 29 4.12 -15.56 10.15
N ILE A 30 4.64 -16.56 9.44
CA ILE A 30 4.65 -17.97 9.87
C ILE A 30 5.93 -18.27 10.65
N GLU A 31 7.07 -17.94 10.07
CA GLU A 31 8.38 -18.42 10.52
C GLU A 31 9.14 -17.39 11.37
N ALA A 32 8.85 -16.09 11.21
CA ALA A 32 9.60 -15.01 11.85
C ALA A 32 8.73 -13.78 12.22
N PRO A 33 7.61 -13.94 12.97
CA PRO A 33 6.68 -12.84 13.24
C PRO A 33 7.31 -11.70 14.04
N GLU A 34 8.29 -11.98 14.92
CA GLU A 34 9.00 -10.93 15.64
C GLU A 34 9.76 -9.98 14.71
N THR A 35 10.30 -10.47 13.59
CA THR A 35 10.97 -9.62 12.61
C THR A 35 9.98 -8.67 11.92
N VAL A 36 8.72 -9.06 11.77
CA VAL A 36 7.65 -8.16 11.26
C VAL A 36 7.44 -6.98 12.21
N LYS A 37 7.39 -7.22 13.53
CA LYS A 37 7.31 -6.16 14.53
C LYS A 37 8.55 -5.26 14.51
N GLU A 38 9.75 -5.83 14.42
CA GLU A 38 11.00 -5.06 14.34
C GLU A 38 11.02 -4.12 13.12
N VAL A 39 10.54 -4.59 11.96
CA VAL A 39 10.43 -3.76 10.76
C VAL A 39 9.42 -2.62 10.95
N HIS A 40 8.24 -2.89 11.53
CA HIS A 40 7.30 -1.82 11.88
C HIS A 40 7.93 -0.82 12.85
N LEU A 41 8.62 -1.29 13.88
CA LEU A 41 9.28 -0.44 14.86
C LEU A 41 10.33 0.47 14.22
N ASP A 42 11.06 -0.02 13.22
CA ASP A 42 12.05 0.78 12.52
C ASP A 42 11.44 1.86 11.61
N PHE A 43 10.31 1.58 10.95
CA PHE A 43 9.56 2.64 10.27
C PHE A 43 9.01 3.70 11.25
N ILE A 44 8.50 3.27 12.40
CA ILE A 44 8.07 4.19 13.46
C ILE A 44 9.25 5.02 13.98
N ASN A 45 10.43 4.42 14.14
CA ASN A 45 11.64 5.09 14.57
C ASN A 45 12.18 6.08 13.53
N ALA A 46 12.11 5.72 12.25
CA ALA A 46 12.35 6.62 11.12
C ALA A 46 11.33 7.77 11.02
N GLY A 47 10.24 7.68 11.77
CA GLY A 47 9.29 8.77 11.95
C GLY A 47 8.01 8.65 11.12
N ALA A 48 7.65 7.44 10.69
CA ALA A 48 6.31 7.15 10.20
C ALA A 48 5.26 7.45 11.29
N GLU A 49 4.16 8.09 10.88
CA GLU A 49 2.98 8.39 11.71
C GLU A 49 1.81 7.44 11.41
N VAL A 50 1.91 6.72 10.30
CA VAL A 50 1.00 5.67 9.87
C VAL A 50 1.84 4.46 9.49
N ILE A 51 1.46 3.28 9.98
CA ILE A 51 1.96 2.00 9.49
C ILE A 51 0.82 1.18 8.90
N THR A 52 1.12 0.33 7.93
CA THR A 52 0.14 -0.54 7.25
C THR A 52 0.30 -1.98 7.70
N THR A 53 -0.78 -2.69 8.02
CA THR A 53 -0.71 -4.09 8.46
C THR A 53 -0.05 -5.00 7.42
N ASN A 54 0.84 -5.90 7.84
CA ASN A 54 1.57 -6.81 6.96
C ASN A 54 0.72 -7.98 6.41
N ASN A 55 -0.51 -7.75 5.96
CA ASN A 55 -1.38 -8.79 5.40
C ASN A 55 -1.54 -8.71 3.87
N TYR A 56 -0.77 -7.86 3.18
CA TYR A 56 -0.89 -7.65 1.73
C TYR A 56 -0.82 -8.96 0.92
N ALA A 57 0.16 -9.80 1.23
CA ALA A 57 0.36 -11.09 0.57
C ALA A 57 -0.54 -12.21 1.15
N VAL A 58 -1.41 -11.94 2.13
CA VAL A 58 -2.30 -12.97 2.72
C VAL A 58 -3.60 -13.06 1.90
N VAL A 59 -3.44 -13.42 0.62
CA VAL A 59 -4.52 -13.66 -0.34
C VAL A 59 -4.22 -14.93 -1.15
N PRO A 60 -5.22 -15.65 -1.68
CA PRO A 60 -4.99 -16.90 -2.40
C PRO A 60 -4.01 -16.80 -3.56
N PHE A 61 -3.98 -15.65 -4.25
CA PHE A 61 -3.03 -15.40 -5.34
C PHE A 61 -1.58 -15.59 -4.92
N HIS A 62 -1.23 -15.25 -3.67
CA HIS A 62 0.12 -15.35 -3.13
C HIS A 62 0.31 -16.64 -2.33
N ILE A 63 -0.45 -16.86 -1.25
CA ILE A 63 -0.21 -18.00 -0.34
C ILE A 63 -0.88 -19.31 -0.81
N GLY A 64 -1.66 -19.29 -1.89
CA GLY A 64 -2.46 -20.42 -2.35
C GLY A 64 -3.81 -20.56 -1.64
N GLN A 65 -4.80 -21.12 -2.34
CA GLN A 65 -6.18 -21.25 -1.85
C GLN A 65 -6.28 -22.06 -0.56
N GLU A 66 -5.66 -23.24 -0.52
CA GLU A 66 -5.71 -24.15 0.65
C GLU A 66 -5.14 -23.49 1.92
N ARG A 67 -4.02 -22.77 1.77
CA ARG A 67 -3.39 -22.04 2.88
C ARG A 67 -4.27 -20.88 3.32
N PHE A 68 -4.84 -20.12 2.40
CA PHE A 68 -5.72 -19.00 2.75
C PHE A 68 -6.94 -19.48 3.55
N GLU A 69 -7.57 -20.57 3.12
CA GLU A 69 -8.72 -21.16 3.83
C GLU A 69 -8.35 -21.70 5.21
N THR A 70 -7.18 -22.33 5.35
CA THR A 70 -6.76 -22.97 6.60
C THR A 70 -6.16 -21.97 7.60
N ASP A 71 -5.29 -21.09 7.12
CA ASP A 71 -4.41 -20.25 7.94
C ASP A 71 -4.67 -18.74 7.78
N GLY A 72 -5.42 -18.29 6.76
CA GLY A 72 -5.54 -16.88 6.39
C GLY A 72 -5.91 -15.97 7.57
N VAL A 73 -7.00 -16.28 8.27
CA VAL A 73 -7.45 -15.53 9.46
C VAL A 73 -6.36 -15.49 10.54
N ARG A 74 -5.66 -16.61 10.77
CA ARG A 74 -4.57 -16.67 11.76
C ARG A 74 -3.40 -15.77 11.35
N LEU A 75 -3.01 -15.78 10.09
CA LEU A 75 -1.92 -14.94 9.57
C LEU A 75 -2.26 -13.45 9.62
N ILE A 76 -3.51 -13.08 9.29
CA ILE A 76 -3.98 -11.69 9.39
C ILE A 76 -3.96 -11.23 10.85
N LYS A 77 -4.36 -12.08 11.81
CA LYS A 77 -4.24 -11.78 13.25
C LYS A 77 -2.80 -11.54 13.67
N VAL A 78 -1.88 -12.40 13.24
CA VAL A 78 -0.44 -12.20 13.52
C VAL A 78 0.03 -10.85 12.93
N ALA A 79 -0.35 -10.51 11.71
CA ALA A 79 0.05 -9.25 11.09
C ALA A 79 -0.37 -8.01 11.90
N ILE A 80 -1.63 -7.95 12.35
CA ILE A 80 -2.11 -6.83 13.17
C ILE A 80 -1.53 -6.86 14.60
N GLU A 81 -1.33 -8.04 15.19
CA GLU A 81 -0.67 -8.18 16.50
C GLU A 81 0.76 -7.62 16.48
N GLN A 82 1.54 -7.91 15.44
CA GLN A 82 2.91 -7.40 15.33
C GLN A 82 2.95 -5.89 15.10
N ALA A 83 2.03 -5.33 14.31
CA ALA A 83 1.89 -3.88 14.16
C ALA A 83 1.55 -3.19 15.50
N LYS A 84 0.57 -3.73 16.25
CA LYS A 84 0.19 -3.20 17.57
C LYS A 84 1.32 -3.32 18.60
N ASN A 85 2.06 -4.42 18.58
CA ASN A 85 3.23 -4.60 19.45
C ASN A 85 4.30 -3.56 19.15
N ALA A 86 4.58 -3.28 17.88
CA ALA A 86 5.55 -2.25 17.48
C ALA A 86 5.11 -0.85 17.93
N VAL A 87 3.83 -0.49 17.74
CA VAL A 87 3.28 0.80 18.22
C VAL A 87 3.41 0.90 19.75
N LYS A 88 3.00 -0.15 20.48
CA LYS A 88 3.10 -0.20 21.94
C LYS A 88 4.55 -0.07 22.43
N GLU A 89 5.48 -0.79 21.82
CA GLU A 89 6.91 -0.79 22.18
C GLU A 89 7.57 0.56 21.88
N SER A 90 7.20 1.20 20.77
CA SER A 90 7.73 2.51 20.39
C SER A 90 7.35 3.63 21.36
N GLY A 91 6.22 3.50 22.07
CA GLY A 91 5.64 4.55 22.90
C GLY A 91 5.15 5.79 22.12
N LYS A 92 5.10 5.73 20.79
CA LYS A 92 4.65 6.83 19.92
C LYS A 92 3.17 6.69 19.56
N ASN A 93 2.51 7.81 19.29
CA ASN A 93 1.13 7.83 18.80
C ASN A 93 1.10 7.64 17.27
N VAL A 94 1.20 6.40 16.82
CA VAL A 94 1.18 5.99 15.41
C VAL A 94 -0.13 5.30 15.10
N LYS A 95 -0.69 5.60 13.92
CA LYS A 95 -1.94 4.99 13.43
C LYS A 95 -1.67 3.72 12.64
N ILE A 96 -2.54 2.73 12.77
CA ILE A 96 -2.46 1.46 12.04
C ILE A 96 -3.54 1.42 10.96
N ALA A 97 -3.12 1.43 9.69
CA ALA A 97 -3.97 1.24 8.54
C ALA A 97 -4.20 -0.26 8.29
N GLY A 98 -5.46 -0.66 8.15
CA GLY A 98 -5.83 -2.00 7.71
C GLY A 98 -5.67 -2.14 6.20
N CYS A 99 -4.70 -2.93 5.77
CA CYS A 99 -4.45 -3.23 4.36
C CYS A 99 -5.61 -4.02 3.74
N LEU A 100 -6.20 -3.47 2.69
CA LEU A 100 -7.08 -4.15 1.75
C LEU A 100 -6.30 -4.29 0.42
N PRO A 101 -5.61 -5.41 0.18
CA PRO A 101 -4.81 -5.62 -1.02
C PRO A 101 -5.68 -5.97 -2.24
N PRO A 102 -5.13 -5.91 -3.47
CA PRO A 102 -5.74 -6.57 -4.62
C PRO A 102 -5.85 -8.07 -4.36
N LEU A 103 -7.05 -8.63 -4.51
CA LEU A 103 -7.36 -10.02 -4.15
C LEU A 103 -6.81 -11.01 -5.17
N PHE A 104 -6.67 -10.58 -6.43
CA PHE A 104 -6.32 -11.40 -7.58
C PHE A 104 -4.94 -11.07 -8.17
N GLY A 105 -4.07 -10.45 -7.36
CA GLY A 105 -2.70 -10.10 -7.72
C GLY A 105 -2.53 -8.64 -8.09
N SER A 106 -1.38 -8.08 -7.71
CA SER A 106 -1.02 -6.71 -8.05
C SER A 106 -0.87 -6.56 -9.57
N TYR A 107 -1.20 -5.38 -10.08
CA TYR A 107 -1.06 -5.01 -11.50
C TYR A 107 -1.94 -5.76 -12.50
N ARG A 108 -2.66 -6.80 -12.05
CA ARG A 108 -3.45 -7.71 -12.89
C ARG A 108 -4.94 -7.45 -12.77
N ALA A 109 -5.35 -6.26 -13.21
CA ALA A 109 -6.77 -5.89 -13.24
C ALA A 109 -7.64 -6.86 -14.06
N ASP A 110 -7.04 -7.54 -15.04
CA ASP A 110 -7.67 -8.56 -15.89
C ASP A 110 -8.01 -9.85 -15.14
N LEU A 111 -7.41 -10.13 -13.98
CA LEU A 111 -7.67 -11.32 -13.18
C LEU A 111 -8.82 -11.13 -12.16
N PHE A 112 -9.34 -9.91 -12.02
CA PHE A 112 -10.38 -9.62 -11.04
C PHE A 112 -11.67 -10.41 -11.31
N GLN A 113 -12.13 -11.14 -10.29
CA GLN A 113 -13.32 -11.99 -10.34
C GLN A 113 -14.35 -11.51 -9.29
N PRO A 114 -15.34 -10.69 -9.70
CA PRO A 114 -16.29 -10.05 -8.79
C PRO A 114 -17.06 -11.04 -7.90
N GLU A 115 -17.38 -12.21 -8.42
CA GLU A 115 -18.15 -13.24 -7.73
C GLU A 115 -17.38 -13.92 -6.59
N GLN A 116 -16.04 -13.90 -6.64
CA GLN A 116 -15.17 -14.45 -5.61
C GLN A 116 -14.71 -13.41 -4.59
N ALA A 117 -14.73 -12.12 -4.96
CA ALA A 117 -14.22 -11.03 -4.13
C ALA A 117 -14.74 -11.05 -2.69
N LYS A 118 -16.04 -11.33 -2.50
CA LYS A 118 -16.65 -11.39 -1.16
C LYS A 118 -15.99 -12.44 -0.25
N ASN A 119 -15.83 -13.67 -0.75
CA ASN A 119 -15.27 -14.77 0.04
C ASN A 119 -13.80 -14.54 0.41
N LEU A 120 -13.08 -13.73 -0.38
CA LEU A 120 -11.67 -13.41 -0.13
C LEU A 120 -11.51 -12.17 0.75
N ALA A 121 -12.36 -11.16 0.58
CA ALA A 121 -12.29 -9.91 1.33
C ALA A 121 -12.85 -10.04 2.77
N GLU A 122 -13.95 -10.76 2.96
CA GLU A 122 -14.61 -10.85 4.28
C GLU A 122 -13.68 -11.38 5.39
N PRO A 123 -12.86 -12.43 5.19
CA PRO A 123 -11.89 -12.87 6.21
C PRO A 123 -10.89 -11.78 6.61
N ILE A 124 -10.42 -10.96 5.66
CA ILE A 124 -9.51 -9.84 5.90
C ILE A 124 -10.22 -8.74 6.68
N ILE A 125 -11.36 -8.28 6.17
CA ILE A 125 -12.14 -7.20 6.75
C ILE A 125 -12.57 -7.57 8.18
N ASN A 126 -13.18 -8.74 8.38
CA ASN A 126 -13.70 -9.14 9.69
C ASN A 126 -12.60 -9.30 10.74
N THR A 127 -11.39 -9.71 10.32
CA THR A 127 -10.26 -9.89 11.24
C THR A 127 -9.63 -8.55 11.63
N LEU A 128 -9.51 -7.61 10.69
CA LEU A 128 -8.88 -6.30 10.92
C LEU A 128 -9.84 -5.27 11.54
N ALA A 129 -11.14 -5.37 11.25
CA ALA A 129 -12.14 -4.38 11.64
C ALA A 129 -12.15 -4.01 13.13
N PRO A 130 -11.97 -4.90 14.11
CA PRO A 130 -11.94 -4.47 15.52
C PRO A 130 -10.61 -3.81 15.95
N GLU A 131 -9.54 -3.94 15.16
CA GLU A 131 -8.16 -3.71 15.62
C GLU A 131 -7.46 -2.52 14.94
N VAL A 132 -7.86 -2.16 13.71
CA VAL A 132 -7.21 -1.08 12.92
C VAL A 132 -7.80 0.29 13.22
N ASP A 133 -7.04 1.36 13.00
CA ASP A 133 -7.55 2.73 13.17
C ASP A 133 -8.42 3.17 11.98
N PHE A 134 -8.05 2.77 10.76
CA PHE A 134 -8.73 3.11 9.52
C PHE A 134 -8.37 2.11 8.41
N TRP A 135 -9.07 2.20 7.28
CA TRP A 135 -8.90 1.29 6.14
C TRP A 135 -8.03 1.90 5.04
N LEU A 136 -7.14 1.10 4.46
CA LEU A 136 -6.35 1.47 3.29
C LEU A 136 -6.48 0.40 2.21
N ALA A 137 -7.25 0.69 1.16
CA ALA A 137 -7.21 -0.10 -0.07
C ALA A 137 -5.97 0.28 -0.86
N GLU A 138 -4.91 -0.53 -0.81
CA GLU A 138 -3.62 -0.20 -1.44
C GLU A 138 -3.39 -0.94 -2.75
N THR A 139 -2.60 -0.33 -3.65
CA THR A 139 -2.18 -0.91 -4.94
C THR A 139 -3.35 -1.32 -5.85
N GLN A 140 -4.46 -0.61 -5.78
CA GLN A 140 -5.66 -0.95 -6.55
C GLN A 140 -5.44 -0.68 -8.04
N SER A 141 -5.60 -1.71 -8.86
CA SER A 141 -5.33 -1.65 -10.30
C SER A 141 -6.54 -1.24 -11.12
N CYS A 142 -7.76 -1.41 -10.58
CA CYS A 142 -9.02 -1.05 -11.22
C CYS A 142 -10.06 -0.51 -10.24
N LEU A 143 -10.99 0.30 -10.74
CA LEU A 143 -12.09 0.84 -9.93
C LEU A 143 -13.06 -0.28 -9.52
N LYS A 144 -13.27 -1.27 -10.39
CA LYS A 144 -14.27 -2.30 -10.15
C LYS A 144 -13.96 -3.17 -8.93
N GLU A 145 -12.69 -3.50 -8.71
CA GLU A 145 -12.25 -4.27 -7.54
C GLU A 145 -12.44 -3.46 -6.27
N VAL A 146 -11.95 -2.22 -6.24
CA VAL A 146 -12.04 -1.37 -5.05
C VAL A 146 -13.49 -1.02 -4.69
N GLU A 147 -14.37 -0.79 -5.67
CA GLU A 147 -15.81 -0.61 -5.43
C GLU A 147 -16.43 -1.85 -4.77
N THR A 148 -16.05 -3.04 -5.24
CA THR A 148 -16.57 -4.31 -4.73
C THR A 148 -16.12 -4.55 -3.30
N VAL A 149 -14.84 -4.32 -2.99
CA VAL A 149 -14.29 -4.49 -1.64
C VAL A 149 -14.81 -3.41 -0.69
N HIS A 150 -14.88 -2.15 -1.13
CA HIS A 150 -15.43 -1.04 -0.33
C HIS A 150 -16.88 -1.30 0.10
N ALA A 151 -17.71 -1.88 -0.77
CA ALA A 151 -19.10 -2.24 -0.45
C ALA A 151 -19.24 -3.30 0.67
N LEU A 152 -18.17 -4.03 0.98
CA LEU A 152 -18.12 -5.04 2.04
C LEU A 152 -17.63 -4.49 3.38
N LEU A 153 -17.14 -3.24 3.42
CA LEU A 153 -16.67 -2.64 4.65
C LEU A 153 -17.82 -2.43 5.65
N PRO A 154 -17.56 -2.66 6.95
CA PRO A 154 -18.56 -2.42 7.98
C PRO A 154 -18.85 -0.93 8.10
N GLN A 155 -20.04 -0.60 8.60
CA GLN A 155 -20.41 0.77 8.99
C GLN A 155 -19.83 1.10 10.37
N ASP A 156 -18.52 0.99 10.51
CA ASP A 156 -17.77 1.17 11.76
C ASP A 156 -17.38 2.63 12.05
N GLY A 157 -17.64 3.53 11.10
CA GLY A 157 -17.33 4.96 11.19
C GLY A 157 -15.85 5.28 11.03
N LYS A 158 -15.02 4.31 10.61
CA LYS A 158 -13.60 4.51 10.37
C LYS A 158 -13.36 5.19 9.03
N ASP A 159 -12.27 5.94 8.96
CA ASP A 159 -11.85 6.57 7.71
C ASP A 159 -11.48 5.50 6.67
N TYR A 160 -11.72 5.82 5.40
CA TYR A 160 -11.37 4.98 4.26
C TYR A 160 -10.41 5.73 3.35
N TRP A 161 -9.25 5.15 3.10
CA TRP A 161 -8.24 5.65 2.17
C TRP A 161 -8.12 4.65 1.02
N VAL A 162 -7.88 5.17 -0.17
CA VAL A 162 -7.62 4.35 -1.36
C VAL A 162 -6.35 4.80 -2.03
N SER A 163 -5.54 3.84 -2.46
CA SER A 163 -4.32 4.07 -3.21
C SER A 163 -4.31 3.23 -4.48
N PHE A 164 -4.06 3.89 -5.60
CA PHE A 164 -4.08 3.28 -6.91
C PHE A 164 -2.69 3.09 -7.49
N THR A 165 -2.50 2.01 -8.24
CA THR A 165 -1.32 1.85 -9.10
C THR A 165 -1.66 2.34 -10.51
N LEU A 166 -0.69 3.05 -11.09
CA LEU A 166 -0.81 3.62 -12.43
C LEU A 166 -0.10 2.74 -13.47
N GLN A 167 -0.39 3.00 -14.75
CA GLN A 167 0.45 2.54 -15.85
C GLN A 167 1.81 3.26 -15.79
N ASP A 168 2.92 2.53 -15.95
CA ASP A 168 4.29 3.06 -15.78
C ASP A 168 4.83 3.81 -17.02
N GLU A 169 3.95 4.17 -17.96
CA GLU A 169 4.33 4.83 -19.20
C GLU A 169 4.48 6.35 -19.01
N ILE A 170 5.73 6.83 -18.96
CA ILE A 170 6.10 8.23 -18.69
C ILE A 170 5.60 9.23 -19.76
N LYS A 171 5.19 8.75 -20.95
CA LYS A 171 4.79 9.60 -22.09
C LYS A 171 3.30 9.53 -22.43
N GLN A 172 2.45 9.20 -21.46
CA GLN A 172 1.00 9.27 -21.68
C GLN A 172 0.48 10.72 -21.59
N GLU A 173 -0.56 11.01 -22.37
CA GLU A 173 -1.24 12.31 -22.32
C GLU A 173 -2.01 12.53 -21.02
N GLN A 174 -2.41 11.45 -20.35
CA GLN A 174 -3.17 11.46 -19.10
C GLN A 174 -2.69 10.33 -18.18
N ALA A 175 -2.84 10.49 -16.87
CA ALA A 175 -2.59 9.41 -15.93
C ALA A 175 -3.74 8.39 -15.95
N LEU A 176 -3.39 7.12 -16.12
CA LEU A 176 -4.35 6.01 -16.15
C LEU A 176 -4.05 4.98 -15.05
N LEU A 177 -5.11 4.43 -14.47
CA LEU A 177 -5.04 3.17 -13.73
C LEU A 177 -4.60 2.05 -14.66
N ARG A 178 -4.13 0.93 -14.09
CA ARG A 178 -3.69 -0.21 -14.91
C ARG A 178 -4.79 -0.83 -15.77
N SER A 179 -6.07 -0.70 -15.40
CA SER A 179 -7.21 -1.06 -16.27
C SER A 179 -7.71 0.05 -17.21
N GLY A 180 -7.03 1.19 -17.24
CA GLY A 180 -7.30 2.27 -18.20
C GLY A 180 -8.30 3.34 -17.74
N GLU A 181 -8.80 3.30 -16.50
CA GLU A 181 -9.60 4.39 -15.95
C GLU A 181 -8.74 5.65 -15.72
N ASN A 182 -9.30 6.81 -16.05
CA ASN A 182 -8.63 8.10 -15.88
C ASN A 182 -8.92 8.76 -14.52
N MET A 183 -8.24 9.87 -14.24
CA MET A 183 -8.38 10.59 -12.96
C MET A 183 -9.78 11.20 -12.73
N GLN A 184 -10.58 11.44 -13.77
CA GLN A 184 -11.97 11.87 -13.61
C GLN A 184 -12.82 10.74 -13.03
N GLN A 185 -12.68 9.52 -13.56
CA GLN A 185 -13.38 8.34 -13.03
C GLN A 185 -12.94 8.04 -11.60
N VAL A 186 -11.64 8.15 -11.31
CA VAL A 186 -11.13 8.04 -9.93
C VAL A 186 -11.75 9.10 -9.03
N ALA A 187 -11.78 10.36 -9.43
CA ALA A 187 -12.37 11.44 -8.64
C ALA A 187 -13.87 11.21 -8.35
N ASP A 188 -14.61 10.65 -9.30
CA ASP A 188 -16.02 10.32 -9.12
C ASP A 188 -16.20 9.18 -8.10
N PHE A 189 -15.34 8.15 -8.14
CA PHE A 189 -15.29 7.12 -7.11
C PHE A 189 -14.99 7.70 -5.72
N ILE A 190 -14.01 8.60 -5.60
CA ILE A 190 -13.66 9.25 -4.32
C ILE A 190 -14.86 9.98 -3.70
N LYS A 191 -15.62 10.71 -4.53
CA LYS A 191 -16.84 11.42 -4.08
C LYS A 191 -17.93 10.45 -3.62
N GLN A 192 -18.09 9.32 -4.32
CA GLN A 192 -19.12 8.33 -4.02
C GLN A 192 -18.79 7.47 -2.78
N SER A 193 -17.52 7.09 -2.61
CA SER A 193 -17.05 6.28 -1.49
C SER A 193 -16.85 7.08 -0.20
N ASN A 194 -16.88 8.41 -0.25
CA ASN A 194 -16.52 9.30 0.86
C ASN A 194 -15.09 9.05 1.40
N ALA A 195 -14.19 8.58 0.54
CA ALA A 195 -12.79 8.36 0.90
C ALA A 195 -12.17 9.67 1.44
N LYS A 196 -11.41 9.56 2.54
CA LYS A 196 -10.71 10.70 3.16
C LYS A 196 -9.37 10.98 2.53
N ALA A 197 -8.81 10.01 1.82
CA ALA A 197 -7.59 10.19 1.05
C ALA A 197 -7.61 9.38 -0.24
N VAL A 198 -7.00 9.96 -1.28
CA VAL A 198 -6.61 9.29 -2.51
C VAL A 198 -5.10 9.33 -2.64
N LEU A 199 -4.48 8.19 -2.87
CA LEU A 199 -3.03 8.07 -3.00
C LEU A 199 -2.67 7.34 -4.30
N PHE A 200 -1.40 7.44 -4.69
CA PHE A 200 -0.83 6.65 -5.77
C PHE A 200 0.41 5.92 -5.28
N ASN A 201 0.47 4.61 -5.54
CA ASN A 201 1.54 3.76 -5.03
C ASN A 201 1.88 2.59 -5.95
N CYS A 202 3.02 1.96 -5.67
CA CYS A 202 3.50 0.78 -6.39
C CYS A 202 3.63 1.00 -7.91
N CYS A 203 3.91 2.22 -8.34
CA CYS A 203 4.28 2.59 -9.70
C CYS A 203 5.51 3.49 -9.67
N GLN A 204 6.06 3.80 -10.85
CA GLN A 204 7.21 4.67 -10.98
C GLN A 204 6.96 6.06 -10.33
N PRO A 205 7.93 6.62 -9.60
CA PRO A 205 7.76 7.95 -8.99
C PRO A 205 7.48 9.05 -10.03
N GLU A 206 7.97 8.88 -11.25
CA GLU A 206 7.78 9.78 -12.38
C GLU A 206 6.32 9.93 -12.81
N VAL A 207 5.51 8.85 -12.76
CA VAL A 207 4.12 8.88 -13.23
C VAL A 207 3.13 9.43 -12.18
N ILE A 208 3.51 9.39 -10.89
CA ILE A 208 2.68 9.85 -9.78
C ILE A 208 2.40 11.36 -9.85
N LEU A 209 3.40 12.16 -10.25
CA LEU A 209 3.26 13.62 -10.28
C LEU A 209 2.14 14.06 -11.22
N GLN A 210 2.02 13.40 -12.38
CA GLN A 210 0.96 13.66 -13.34
C GLN A 210 -0.42 13.38 -12.74
N ALA A 211 -0.59 12.22 -12.11
CA ALA A 211 -1.86 11.84 -11.47
C ALA A 211 -2.28 12.82 -10.37
N ILE A 212 -1.34 13.30 -9.54
CA ILE A 212 -1.61 14.32 -8.52
C ILE A 212 -2.11 15.63 -9.16
N ASN A 213 -1.43 16.10 -10.21
CA ASN A 213 -1.80 17.34 -10.89
C ASN A 213 -3.20 17.24 -11.51
N GLU A 214 -3.52 16.09 -12.11
CA GLU A 214 -4.81 15.85 -12.75
C GLU A 214 -5.95 15.71 -11.73
N ILE A 215 -5.74 14.95 -10.64
CA ILE A 215 -6.82 14.66 -9.69
C ILE A 215 -7.13 15.82 -8.73
N LYS A 216 -6.15 16.69 -8.42
CA LYS A 216 -6.28 17.74 -7.39
C LYS A 216 -7.46 18.69 -7.64
N GLY A 217 -7.72 19.03 -8.90
CA GLY A 217 -8.84 19.90 -9.27
C GLY A 217 -10.20 19.20 -9.34
N LEU A 218 -10.22 17.86 -9.23
CA LEU A 218 -11.41 17.04 -9.48
C LEU A 218 -12.06 16.53 -8.19
N ILE A 219 -11.30 16.47 -7.08
CA ILE A 219 -11.76 15.97 -5.78
C ILE A 219 -12.07 17.12 -4.80
N PRO A 220 -12.91 16.89 -3.77
CA PRO A 220 -13.14 17.89 -2.72
C PRO A 220 -11.86 18.25 -1.97
N GLU A 221 -11.70 19.52 -1.56
CA GLU A 221 -10.54 19.99 -0.78
C GLU A 221 -10.35 19.27 0.56
N SER A 222 -11.42 18.67 1.09
CA SER A 222 -11.39 17.87 2.32
C SER A 222 -10.73 16.49 2.14
N VAL A 223 -10.49 16.05 0.91
CA VAL A 223 -9.84 14.78 0.60
C VAL A 223 -8.34 15.01 0.49
N GLN A 224 -7.56 14.25 1.27
CA GLN A 224 -6.11 14.30 1.23
C GLN A 224 -5.57 13.60 -0.03
N ILE A 225 -4.53 14.17 -0.64
CA ILE A 225 -3.78 13.50 -1.70
C ILE A 225 -2.48 12.92 -1.13
N GLY A 226 -2.09 11.73 -1.58
CA GLY A 226 -0.83 11.12 -1.17
C GLY A 226 -0.06 10.37 -2.24
N ALA A 227 1.18 10.03 -1.93
CA ALA A 227 2.08 9.31 -2.83
C ALA A 227 3.09 8.44 -2.07
N TYR A 228 3.29 7.21 -2.54
CA TYR A 228 4.34 6.33 -2.05
C TYR A 228 4.77 5.34 -3.14
N ALA A 229 5.75 5.75 -3.96
CA ALA A 229 6.20 4.99 -5.12
C ALA A 229 7.00 3.74 -4.74
N ASN A 230 7.16 2.82 -5.67
CA ASN A 230 8.18 1.76 -5.56
C ASN A 230 9.53 2.27 -6.11
N ALA A 231 10.59 1.49 -5.85
CA ALA A 231 11.92 1.68 -6.39
C ALA A 231 12.30 0.54 -7.37
N PHE A 232 11.32 -0.05 -8.05
CA PHE A 232 11.54 -1.06 -9.07
C PHE A 232 11.61 -0.42 -10.46
N PRO A 233 12.15 -1.12 -11.48
CA PRO A 233 11.94 -0.77 -12.88
C PRO A 233 10.44 -0.77 -13.25
N PRO A 234 10.08 -0.14 -14.39
CA PRO A 234 8.71 -0.19 -14.91
C PRO A 234 8.19 -1.63 -15.02
N GLN A 235 6.97 -1.84 -14.54
CA GLN A 235 6.31 -3.15 -14.53
C GLN A 235 5.33 -3.23 -15.71
N ASP A 236 5.52 -4.21 -16.59
CA ASP A 236 4.60 -4.44 -17.70
C ASP A 236 3.24 -5.00 -17.23
N GLU A 237 2.26 -5.08 -18.13
CA GLU A 237 0.91 -5.59 -17.82
C GLU A 237 0.88 -7.10 -17.49
N SER A 238 1.92 -7.83 -17.87
CA SER A 238 2.07 -9.27 -17.59
C SER A 238 2.87 -9.56 -16.33
N ALA A 239 3.54 -8.54 -15.77
CA ALA A 239 4.40 -8.67 -14.61
C ALA A 239 3.58 -9.21 -13.44
N THR A 240 4.02 -10.36 -12.93
CA THR A 240 3.51 -10.83 -11.65
C THR A 240 4.39 -10.22 -10.56
N ALA A 241 3.79 -9.70 -9.50
CA ALA A 241 4.54 -9.15 -8.36
C ALA A 241 5.52 -10.15 -7.70
N ASN A 242 5.41 -11.43 -8.11
CA ASN A 242 6.08 -12.59 -7.55
C ASN A 242 7.16 -13.23 -8.45
N ASP A 243 7.32 -12.78 -9.71
CA ASP A 243 8.32 -13.32 -10.65
C ASP A 243 9.74 -12.85 -10.31
N GLY A 244 10.27 -13.37 -9.19
CA GLY A 244 11.61 -13.09 -8.72
C GLY A 244 11.74 -11.82 -7.88
N LEU A 245 12.98 -11.51 -7.49
CA LEU A 245 13.32 -10.26 -6.82
C LEU A 245 13.71 -9.26 -7.91
N ASP A 246 12.79 -8.40 -8.35
CA ASP A 246 13.14 -7.25 -9.17
C ASP A 246 14.33 -6.49 -8.56
N GLU A 247 15.25 -6.07 -9.42
CA GLU A 247 16.37 -5.22 -9.03
C GLU A 247 15.83 -3.88 -8.53
N ILE A 248 16.37 -3.39 -7.42
CA ILE A 248 16.03 -2.05 -6.93
C ILE A 248 16.85 -1.04 -7.75
N ARG A 249 16.15 -0.03 -8.28
CA ARG A 249 16.73 1.13 -8.96
C ARG A 249 17.75 1.81 -8.05
N LYS A 250 19.02 1.81 -8.46
CA LYS A 250 20.12 2.41 -7.68
C LYS A 250 20.06 3.94 -7.64
N ASP A 251 19.29 4.54 -8.54
CA ASP A 251 19.07 5.99 -8.63
C ASP A 251 17.94 6.49 -7.71
N LEU A 252 17.31 5.61 -6.93
CA LEU A 252 16.26 5.95 -5.97
C LEU A 252 16.75 5.74 -4.51
N ASP A 253 17.92 6.29 -4.19
CA ASP A 253 18.37 6.44 -2.80
C ASP A 253 17.52 7.47 -2.03
N ALA A 254 17.75 7.61 -0.73
CA ALA A 254 16.93 8.48 0.13
C ALA A 254 16.90 9.95 -0.36
N PRO A 255 18.03 10.60 -0.69
CA PRO A 255 18.02 11.95 -1.27
C PRO A 255 17.28 12.06 -2.62
N ALA A 256 17.47 11.09 -3.52
CA ALA A 256 16.79 11.10 -4.82
C ALA A 256 15.27 10.92 -4.67
N TYR A 257 14.84 10.00 -3.79
CA TYR A 257 13.43 9.80 -3.49
C TYR A 257 12.79 11.04 -2.85
N LEU A 258 13.50 11.72 -1.94
CA LEU A 258 13.07 12.99 -1.37
C LEU A 258 12.84 14.07 -2.45
N ALA A 259 13.64 14.09 -3.52
CA ALA A 259 13.44 15.03 -4.63
C ALA A 259 12.08 14.83 -5.33
N PHE A 260 11.62 13.59 -5.52
CA PHE A 260 10.28 13.29 -6.01
C PHE A 260 9.20 13.67 -5.00
N ALA A 261 9.39 13.34 -3.73
CA ALA A 261 8.46 13.70 -2.66
C ALA A 261 8.23 15.21 -2.56
N LYS A 262 9.27 16.03 -2.76
CA LYS A 262 9.15 17.50 -2.84
C LYS A 262 8.27 17.94 -4.00
N GLN A 263 8.39 17.31 -5.16
CA GLN A 263 7.53 17.62 -6.32
C GLN A 263 6.07 17.26 -6.04
N TRP A 264 5.82 16.07 -5.46
CA TRP A 264 4.47 15.67 -5.06
C TRP A 264 3.87 16.64 -4.03
N GLN A 265 4.65 17.06 -3.04
CA GLN A 265 4.24 18.06 -2.05
C GLN A 265 3.85 19.39 -2.71
N GLN A 266 4.67 19.90 -3.62
CA GLN A 266 4.39 21.14 -4.36
C GLN A 266 3.13 21.00 -5.23
N ALA A 267 2.91 19.82 -5.82
CA ALA A 267 1.72 19.54 -6.60
C ALA A 267 0.46 19.46 -5.72
N GLY A 268 0.56 19.13 -4.43
CA GLY A 268 -0.55 19.16 -3.47
C GLY A 268 -0.70 17.91 -2.61
N ALA A 269 0.25 16.97 -2.66
CA ALA A 269 0.26 15.85 -1.74
C ALA A 269 0.45 16.34 -0.29
N SER A 270 -0.31 15.71 0.62
CA SER A 270 -0.26 15.94 2.07
C SER A 270 0.11 14.68 2.86
N LEU A 271 0.21 13.54 2.16
CA LEU A 271 0.62 12.23 2.66
C LEU A 271 1.79 11.73 1.80
N VAL A 272 2.88 11.25 2.42
CA VAL A 272 4.01 10.67 1.69
C VAL A 272 4.59 9.47 2.43
N GLY A 273 4.98 8.43 1.70
CA GLY A 273 5.62 7.24 2.24
C GLY A 273 6.48 6.53 1.21
N GLY A 274 6.65 5.23 1.38
CA GLY A 274 7.35 4.36 0.44
C GLY A 274 6.60 3.07 0.14
N CYS A 275 6.84 2.49 -1.03
CA CYS A 275 6.41 1.14 -1.35
C CYS A 275 7.64 0.24 -1.53
N CYS A 276 7.55 -0.77 -2.40
CA CYS A 276 8.61 -1.75 -2.61
C CYS A 276 9.98 -1.10 -2.90
N GLY A 277 11.00 -1.44 -2.11
CA GLY A 277 12.37 -0.91 -2.27
C GLY A 277 12.63 0.44 -1.59
N ILE A 278 11.64 1.02 -0.92
CA ILE A 278 11.80 2.22 -0.07
C ILE A 278 11.84 1.79 1.39
N GLY A 279 13.01 1.95 2.03
CA GLY A 279 13.31 1.45 3.37
C GLY A 279 13.23 2.52 4.47
N PRO A 280 13.54 2.16 5.73
CA PRO A 280 13.55 3.09 6.86
C PRO A 280 14.46 4.31 6.64
N GLU A 281 15.58 4.17 5.93
CA GLU A 281 16.47 5.28 5.60
C GLU A 281 15.79 6.35 4.73
N HIS A 282 14.94 5.95 3.79
CA HIS A 282 14.15 6.88 2.98
C HIS A 282 13.10 7.57 3.85
N ILE A 283 12.39 6.81 4.69
CA ILE A 283 11.37 7.37 5.59
C ILE A 283 11.99 8.37 6.58
N ALA A 284 13.19 8.10 7.08
CA ALA A 284 13.91 9.01 7.96
C ALA A 284 14.25 10.34 7.26
N GLU A 285 14.75 10.28 6.02
CA GLU A 285 15.04 11.46 5.20
C GLU A 285 13.77 12.29 4.90
N LEU A 286 12.66 11.63 4.55
CA LEU A 286 11.36 12.30 4.35
C LEU A 286 10.87 12.96 5.64
N SER A 287 10.94 12.24 6.76
CA SER A 287 10.47 12.72 8.06
C SER A 287 11.27 13.91 8.54
N GLN A 288 12.60 13.86 8.40
CA GLN A 288 13.48 14.97 8.72
C GLN A 288 13.12 16.22 7.88
N PHE A 289 12.99 16.08 6.57
CA PHE A 289 12.73 17.24 5.71
C PHE A 289 11.33 17.86 5.89
N PHE A 290 10.29 17.05 6.06
CA PHE A 290 8.90 17.56 6.05
C PHE A 290 8.32 17.88 7.44
N LYS A 291 9.05 17.57 8.52
CA LYS A 291 8.64 17.88 9.91
C LYS A 291 9.47 18.98 10.56
N GLU A 292 10.64 19.32 10.00
CA GLU A 292 11.36 20.57 10.30
C GLU A 292 10.63 21.78 9.69
#